data_AF-A0A846SVS6-F1
#
_entry.id   AF-A0A846SVS6-F1
#
_cell.length_a   1.000
_cell.length_b   1.000
_cell.length_c   1.000
_cell.angle_alpha   90.00
_cell.angle_beta   90.00
_cell.angle_gamma   90.00
#
_symmetry.space_group_name_H-M   'P 1'
#
loop_
_entity.id
_entity.type
_entity.pdbx_description
1 polymer ?
#
loop_
_entity_poly.entity_id
_entity_poly.type
_entity_poly.pdbx_seq_one_letter_code
_entity_poly.pdbx_strand_id
1 'polypeptide(L)'
;MPWQASASPDGATLTVFSLTLGQSTLRDAVNKFGRRYDLGLFQNRDGVVQLEAYFRDAVVGGFNARLVLSAQLPDPVFTTLRTHAGAGQPAIGGGRRYLLAEADQDLALKAIVTAITYMPIVKFDADIVRKRFGEPAERIAAKGGAHWLYPALGLDLLLGDNGQALLQYVTPAEFGQRLQKPLRTH
;
A
#
# COMPACT_ATOMS: atom_id res chain seq x y z
N MET A 1 -1.00 -7.94 -17.45
CA MET A 1 -0.75 -8.85 -16.29
C MET A 1 -1.24 -8.19 -15.01
N PRO A 2 -1.54 -8.91 -13.90
CA PRO A 2 -2.10 -8.29 -12.69
C PRO A 2 -1.30 -7.09 -12.15
N TRP A 3 0.03 -7.19 -12.18
CA TRP A 3 0.96 -6.19 -11.63
C TRP A 3 1.34 -5.08 -12.60
N GLN A 4 0.67 -4.99 -13.75
CA GLN A 4 0.97 -3.96 -14.73
C GLN A 4 0.52 -2.60 -14.17
N ALA A 5 1.49 -1.73 -13.94
CA ALA A 5 1.28 -0.38 -13.48
C ALA A 5 1.49 0.59 -14.66
N SER A 6 0.65 1.63 -14.74
CA SER A 6 0.77 2.69 -15.74
C SER A 6 0.69 4.04 -15.05
N ALA A 7 1.78 4.80 -15.11
CA ALA A 7 1.82 6.15 -14.58
C ALA A 7 1.30 7.16 -15.61
N SER A 8 0.74 8.29 -15.14
CA SER A 8 0.55 9.45 -16.02
C SER A 8 1.90 10.05 -16.42
N PRO A 9 1.98 10.79 -17.55
CA PRO A 9 3.23 11.39 -18.02
C PRO A 9 3.91 12.32 -17.01
N ASP A 10 3.12 12.98 -16.16
CA ASP A 10 3.58 13.86 -15.08
C ASP A 10 3.90 13.12 -13.77
N GLY A 11 3.65 11.80 -13.70
CA GLY A 11 3.85 10.98 -12.50
C GLY A 11 2.86 11.26 -11.36
N ALA A 12 1.83 12.09 -11.59
CA ALA A 12 0.86 12.48 -10.57
C ALA A 12 -0.14 11.37 -10.22
N THR A 13 -0.37 10.44 -11.14
CA THR A 13 -1.26 9.29 -10.94
C THR A 13 -0.58 8.00 -11.35
N LEU A 14 -1.01 6.89 -10.73
CA LEU A 14 -0.56 5.54 -11.07
C LEU A 14 -1.76 4.61 -11.11
N THR A 15 -2.01 3.96 -12.23
CA THR A 15 -3.04 2.92 -12.34
C THR A 15 -2.40 1.55 -12.15
N VAL A 16 -2.85 0.80 -11.14
CA VAL A 16 -2.41 -0.58 -10.85
C VAL A 16 -3.57 -1.36 -10.20
N PHE A 17 -3.70 -2.66 -10.50
CA PHE A 17 -4.80 -3.50 -10.00
C PHE A 17 -6.22 -2.97 -10.32
N SER A 18 -6.37 -2.22 -11.42
CA SER A 18 -7.59 -1.51 -11.81
C SER A 18 -8.01 -0.38 -10.85
N LEU A 19 -7.08 0.14 -10.04
CA LEU A 19 -7.27 1.33 -9.23
C LEU A 19 -6.27 2.40 -9.67
N THR A 20 -6.67 3.66 -9.60
CA THR A 20 -5.83 4.81 -9.89
C THR A 20 -5.48 5.54 -8.60
N LEU A 21 -4.22 5.47 -8.17
CA LEU A 21 -3.73 6.19 -7.00
C LEU A 21 -3.90 7.70 -7.19
N GLY A 22 -4.44 8.35 -6.17
CA GLY A 22 -4.82 9.77 -6.21
C GLY A 22 -6.23 10.03 -6.75
N GLN A 23 -6.97 9.01 -7.20
CA GLN A 23 -8.33 9.17 -7.75
C GLN A 23 -9.33 8.13 -7.24
N SER A 24 -8.98 6.84 -7.25
CA SER A 24 -9.86 5.77 -6.79
C SER A 24 -10.11 5.88 -5.29
N THR A 25 -11.34 5.60 -4.89
CA THR A 25 -11.75 5.58 -3.50
C THR A 25 -11.54 4.21 -2.87
N LEU A 26 -11.59 4.13 -1.53
CA LEU A 26 -11.67 2.85 -0.83
C LEU A 26 -12.94 2.07 -1.22
N ARG A 27 -14.05 2.74 -1.55
CA ARG A 27 -15.25 2.08 -2.07
C ARG A 27 -14.98 1.36 -3.39
N ASP A 28 -14.20 1.97 -4.29
CA ASP A 28 -13.78 1.32 -5.55
C ASP A 28 -12.93 0.08 -5.28
N ALA A 29 -12.01 0.16 -4.32
CA ALA A 29 -11.20 -0.98 -3.91
C ALA A 29 -12.05 -2.13 -3.32
N VAL A 30 -13.03 -1.82 -2.48
CA VAL A 30 -13.97 -2.82 -1.94
C VAL A 30 -14.78 -3.48 -3.05
N ASN A 31 -15.26 -2.71 -4.02
CA ASN A 31 -15.95 -3.24 -5.19
C ASN A 31 -15.04 -4.15 -6.04
N LYS A 32 -13.74 -3.83 -6.09
CA LYS A 32 -12.75 -4.59 -6.86
C LYS A 32 -12.30 -5.88 -6.18
N PHE A 33 -12.00 -5.83 -4.89
CA PHE A 33 -11.35 -6.93 -4.15
C PHE A 33 -12.30 -7.72 -3.26
N GLY A 34 -13.52 -7.23 -3.06
CA GLY A 34 -14.57 -7.88 -2.28
C GLY A 34 -14.77 -7.28 -0.89
N ARG A 35 -15.83 -7.74 -0.21
CA ARG A 35 -16.30 -7.15 1.06
C ARG A 35 -15.63 -7.71 2.32
N ARG A 36 -14.67 -8.64 2.18
CA ARG A 36 -13.91 -9.18 3.32
C ARG A 36 -12.65 -8.35 3.53
N TYR A 37 -12.80 -7.26 4.27
CA TYR A 37 -11.71 -6.36 4.61
C TYR A 37 -11.90 -5.81 6.02
N ASP A 38 -10.81 -5.39 6.64
CA ASP A 38 -10.84 -4.61 7.86
C ASP A 38 -10.47 -3.16 7.54
N LEU A 39 -11.23 -2.21 8.07
CA LEU A 39 -10.97 -0.77 7.93
C LEU A 39 -10.53 -0.19 9.27
N GLY A 40 -9.52 0.67 9.28
CA GLY A 40 -9.04 1.28 10.53
C GLY A 40 -8.01 2.37 10.30
N LEU A 41 -7.69 3.10 11.36
CA LEU A 41 -6.59 4.07 11.33
C LEU A 41 -5.31 3.37 11.80
N PHE A 42 -4.22 3.58 11.09
CA PHE A 42 -2.91 3.05 11.43
C PHE A 42 -1.92 4.18 11.66
N GLN A 43 -1.21 4.11 12.78
CA GLN A 43 -0.11 4.99 13.12
C GLN A 43 1.21 4.27 12.90
N ASN A 44 2.07 4.84 12.05
CA ASN A 44 3.43 4.34 11.84
C ASN A 44 4.37 4.75 13.00
N ARG A 45 5.64 4.33 12.94
CA ARG A 45 6.64 4.64 13.99
C ARG A 45 6.97 6.12 14.11
N ASP A 46 6.79 6.88 13.03
CA ASP A 46 7.01 8.33 13.00
C ASP A 46 5.80 9.11 13.56
N GLY A 47 4.76 8.41 14.02
CA GLY A 47 3.56 8.99 14.60
C GLY A 47 2.51 9.44 13.57
N VAL A 48 2.79 9.27 12.27
CA VAL A 48 1.86 9.60 11.18
C VAL A 48 0.71 8.61 11.18
N VAL A 49 -0.51 9.14 11.26
CA VAL A 49 -1.75 8.35 11.26
C VAL A 49 -2.39 8.43 9.88
N GLN A 50 -2.76 7.28 9.31
CA GLN A 50 -3.42 7.17 8.01
C GLN A 50 -4.60 6.20 8.07
N LEU A 51 -5.57 6.35 7.19
CA LEU A 51 -6.66 5.40 7.03
C LEU A 51 -6.19 4.23 6.17
N GLU A 52 -6.42 3.01 6.62
CA GLU A 52 -6.04 1.79 5.90
C GLU A 52 -7.20 0.80 5.77
N ALA A 53 -7.35 0.24 4.57
CA ALA A 53 -8.17 -0.94 4.34
C ALA A 53 -7.25 -2.16 4.13
N TYR A 54 -7.44 -3.19 4.94
CA TYR A 54 -6.70 -4.44 4.87
C TYR A 54 -7.58 -5.56 4.32
N PHE A 55 -7.17 -6.16 3.21
CA PHE A 55 -7.80 -7.32 2.61
C PHE A 55 -6.92 -8.54 2.86
N ARG A 56 -7.45 -9.52 3.62
CA ARG A 56 -6.71 -10.74 3.97
C ARG A 56 -6.60 -11.72 2.80
N ASP A 57 -7.65 -11.83 2.00
CA ASP A 57 -7.83 -12.87 0.99
C ASP A 57 -8.31 -12.26 -0.34
N ALA A 58 -7.52 -11.33 -0.89
CA ALA A 58 -7.81 -10.71 -2.18
C ALA A 58 -7.28 -11.57 -3.34
N VAL A 59 -8.01 -11.57 -4.46
CA VAL A 59 -7.59 -12.23 -5.70
C VAL A 59 -7.20 -11.16 -6.72
N VAL A 60 -5.94 -11.18 -7.14
CA VAL A 60 -5.39 -10.20 -8.08
C VAL A 60 -4.79 -10.93 -9.27
N GLY A 61 -5.47 -10.83 -10.42
CA GLY A 61 -5.12 -11.54 -11.67
C GLY A 61 -4.88 -13.04 -11.48
N GLY A 62 -5.74 -13.69 -10.70
CA GLY A 62 -5.71 -15.13 -10.46
C GLY A 62 -4.85 -15.57 -9.28
N PHE A 63 -4.15 -14.66 -8.60
CA PHE A 63 -3.30 -14.99 -7.45
C PHE A 63 -3.91 -14.47 -6.15
N ASN A 64 -3.89 -15.33 -5.11
CA ASN A 64 -4.23 -14.92 -3.76
C ASN A 64 -3.12 -14.04 -3.17
N ALA A 65 -3.53 -12.97 -2.52
CA ALA A 65 -2.65 -12.04 -1.86
C ALA A 65 -3.34 -11.34 -0.69
N ARG A 66 -2.50 -10.80 0.20
CA ARG A 66 -2.94 -9.79 1.16
C ARG A 66 -2.69 -8.41 0.55
N LEU A 67 -3.62 -7.49 0.78
CA LEU A 67 -3.51 -6.10 0.36
C LEU A 67 -3.68 -5.17 1.55
N VAL A 68 -2.87 -4.11 1.61
CA VAL A 68 -3.12 -2.94 2.46
C VAL A 68 -3.24 -1.74 1.54
N LEU A 69 -4.33 -0.99 1.65
CA LEU A 69 -4.54 0.24 0.90
C LEU A 69 -4.53 1.40 1.88
N SER A 70 -3.55 2.29 1.75
CA SER A 70 -3.55 3.55 2.50
C SER A 70 -4.35 4.58 1.73
N ALA A 71 -5.18 5.34 2.43
CA ALA A 71 -6.06 6.33 1.85
C ALA A 71 -6.10 7.61 2.68
N GLN A 72 -6.46 8.71 2.02
CA GLN A 72 -6.55 10.04 2.63
C GLN A 72 -7.96 10.60 2.52
N LEU A 73 -8.33 11.36 3.54
CA LEU A 73 -9.54 12.18 3.61
C LEU A 73 -9.11 13.64 3.79
N PRO A 74 -9.98 14.61 3.47
CA PRO A 74 -9.76 15.98 3.89
C PRO A 74 -9.56 16.07 5.41
N ASP A 75 -8.62 16.91 5.86
CA ASP A 75 -8.22 17.00 7.28
C ASP A 75 -9.40 17.12 8.26
N PRO A 76 -10.42 17.97 8.03
CA PRO A 76 -11.53 18.08 8.97
C PRO A 76 -12.28 16.75 9.16
N VAL A 77 -12.42 15.99 8.07
CA VAL A 77 -13.09 14.69 8.07
C VAL A 77 -12.23 13.65 8.79
N PHE A 78 -10.93 13.63 8.49
CA PHE A 78 -10.00 12.72 9.14
C PHE A 78 -9.93 12.97 10.66
N THR A 79 -9.92 14.23 11.09
CA THR A 79 -9.96 14.60 12.52
C THR A 79 -11.21 14.08 13.21
N THR A 80 -12.39 14.18 12.58
CA THR A 80 -13.63 13.60 13.12
C THR A 80 -13.50 12.09 13.34
N LEU A 81 -13.06 11.35 12.33
CA LEU A 81 -12.82 9.90 12.44
C LEU A 81 -11.83 9.57 13.55
N ARG A 82 -10.78 10.38 13.68
CA ARG A 82 -9.73 10.20 14.69
C ARG A 82 -10.24 10.41 16.10
N THR A 83 -11.10 11.40 16.32
CA THR A 83 -11.71 11.69 17.63
C THR A 83 -12.68 10.58 18.05
N HIS A 84 -13.44 10.03 17.11
CA HIS A 84 -14.34 8.90 17.39
C HIS A 84 -13.57 7.59 17.60
N ALA A 85 -12.42 7.44 16.92
CA ALA A 85 -11.54 6.31 17.12
C ALA A 85 -10.94 6.35 18.53
N GLY A 86 -11.41 5.47 19.41
CA GLY A 86 -11.00 5.39 20.81
C GLY A 86 -9.52 5.00 21.02
N ALA A 87 -9.23 4.25 22.07
CA ALA A 87 -7.85 3.88 22.40
C ALA A 87 -7.23 2.97 21.31
N GLY A 88 -6.04 3.34 20.85
CA GLY A 88 -5.30 2.53 19.88
C GLY A 88 -4.72 1.29 20.52
N GLN A 89 -4.65 0.20 19.76
CA GLN A 89 -4.02 -1.05 20.13
C GLN A 89 -2.64 -1.14 19.49
N PRO A 90 -1.65 -1.78 20.14
CA PRO A 90 -0.37 -2.06 19.50
C PRO A 90 -0.55 -2.86 18.20
N ALA A 91 0.16 -2.46 17.15
CA ALA A 91 0.14 -3.16 15.87
C ALA A 91 1.48 -3.86 15.62
N ILE A 92 1.45 -4.93 14.82
CA ILE A 92 2.64 -5.66 14.39
C ILE A 92 3.55 -4.68 13.64
N GLY A 93 4.84 -4.65 13.99
CA GLY A 93 5.80 -3.70 13.42
C GLY A 93 6.03 -2.43 14.26
N GLY A 94 5.40 -2.30 15.43
CA GLY A 94 5.69 -1.21 16.39
C GLY A 94 4.88 0.07 16.16
N GLY A 95 3.80 -0.02 15.38
CA GLY A 95 2.81 1.05 15.22
C GLY A 95 1.61 0.90 16.17
N ARG A 96 0.57 1.71 15.95
CA ARG A 96 -0.72 1.57 16.64
C ARG A 96 -1.85 1.47 15.63
N ARG A 97 -2.82 0.61 15.91
CA ARG A 97 -4.06 0.50 15.14
C ARG A 97 -5.24 1.02 15.97
N TYR A 98 -6.09 1.82 15.35
CA TYR A 98 -7.31 2.32 15.96
C TYR A 98 -8.49 1.77 15.19
N LEU A 99 -9.44 1.19 15.91
CA LEU A 99 -10.67 0.69 15.33
C LEU A 99 -11.51 1.87 14.85
N LEU A 100 -12.01 1.75 13.62
CA LEU A 100 -12.93 2.74 13.07
C LEU A 100 -14.33 2.50 13.67
N ALA A 101 -15.01 3.57 14.08
CA ALA A 101 -16.40 3.49 14.54
C ALA A 101 -17.31 3.03 13.39
N GLU A 102 -18.33 2.23 13.70
CA GLU A 102 -19.26 1.71 12.68
C GLU A 102 -19.97 2.84 11.91
N ALA A 103 -20.37 3.90 12.62
CA ALA A 103 -21.00 5.09 12.04
C ALA A 103 -20.10 5.84 11.04
N ASP A 104 -18.78 5.66 11.10
CA ASP A 104 -17.82 6.36 10.24
C ASP A 104 -17.42 5.55 9.00
N GLN A 105 -17.87 4.29 8.86
CA GLN A 105 -17.44 3.41 7.77
C GLN A 105 -17.76 3.99 6.39
N ASP A 106 -18.98 4.49 6.18
CA ASP A 106 -19.39 5.02 4.88
C ASP A 106 -18.62 6.27 4.46
N LEU A 107 -18.24 7.08 5.45
CA LEU A 107 -17.41 8.26 5.28
C LEU A 107 -15.97 7.87 4.95
N ALA A 108 -15.40 6.91 5.69
CA ALA A 108 -14.08 6.37 5.43
C ALA A 108 -13.96 5.72 4.04
N LEU A 109 -15.01 5.07 3.54
CA LEU A 109 -15.03 4.51 2.18
C LEU A 109 -14.94 5.56 1.07
N LYS A 110 -15.13 6.86 1.36
CA LYS A 110 -14.93 7.97 0.40
C LYS A 110 -13.46 8.39 0.29
N ALA A 111 -12.58 7.87 1.14
CA ALA A 111 -11.17 8.24 1.14
C ALA A 111 -10.48 7.85 -0.18
N ILE A 112 -9.60 8.72 -0.65
CA ILE A 112 -8.83 8.54 -1.88
C ILE A 112 -7.62 7.66 -1.59
N VAL A 113 -7.45 6.57 -2.33
CA VAL A 113 -6.32 5.65 -2.20
C VAL A 113 -5.04 6.34 -2.67
N THR A 114 -4.01 6.33 -1.83
CA THR A 114 -2.71 6.97 -2.13
C THR A 114 -1.58 5.96 -2.22
N ALA A 115 -1.72 4.78 -1.63
CA ALA A 115 -0.74 3.71 -1.71
C ALA A 115 -1.38 2.33 -1.67
N ILE A 116 -0.73 1.35 -2.29
CA ILE A 116 -1.13 -0.06 -2.23
C ILE A 116 0.09 -0.90 -1.88
N THR A 117 -0.02 -1.69 -0.82
CA THR A 117 0.95 -2.73 -0.47
C THR A 117 0.36 -4.09 -0.83
N TYR A 118 1.02 -4.80 -1.73
CA TYR A 118 0.67 -6.13 -2.21
C TYR A 118 1.64 -7.17 -1.67
N MET A 119 1.10 -8.18 -0.99
CA MET A 119 1.84 -9.28 -0.39
C MET A 119 1.36 -10.60 -1.02
N PRO A 120 2.03 -11.11 -2.07
CA PRO A 120 1.69 -12.38 -2.69
C PRO A 120 1.83 -13.53 -1.69
N ILE A 121 0.94 -14.51 -1.78
CA ILE A 121 1.11 -15.79 -1.07
C ILE A 121 2.14 -16.68 -1.77
N VAL A 122 2.27 -16.54 -3.10
CA VAL A 122 3.23 -17.29 -3.90
C VAL A 122 4.65 -16.72 -3.74
N LYS A 123 5.65 -17.58 -3.87
CA LYS A 123 7.05 -17.17 -3.85
C LYS A 123 7.43 -16.45 -5.14
N PHE A 124 8.28 -15.45 -4.99
CA PHE A 124 8.93 -14.74 -6.08
C PHE A 124 10.42 -15.11 -6.05
N ASP A 125 11.02 -15.19 -7.22
CA ASP A 125 12.47 -15.22 -7.38
C ASP A 125 12.92 -14.02 -8.23
N ALA A 126 14.23 -13.79 -8.28
CA ALA A 126 14.81 -12.67 -8.98
C ALA A 126 14.51 -12.69 -10.49
N ASP A 127 14.39 -13.87 -11.09
CA ASP A 127 14.14 -14.00 -12.53
C ASP A 127 12.69 -13.69 -12.90
N ILE A 128 11.74 -14.11 -12.05
CA ILE A 128 10.34 -13.73 -12.16
C ILE A 128 10.24 -12.20 -12.02
N VAL A 129 10.89 -11.61 -11.02
CA VAL A 129 10.88 -10.16 -10.82
C VAL A 129 11.39 -9.44 -12.07
N ARG A 130 12.55 -9.81 -12.60
CA ARG A 130 13.12 -9.20 -13.82
C ARG A 130 12.24 -9.38 -15.05
N LYS A 131 11.67 -10.57 -15.26
CA LYS A 131 10.76 -10.83 -16.38
C LYS A 131 9.49 -9.98 -16.31
N ARG A 132 9.08 -9.56 -15.11
CA ARG A 132 7.85 -8.79 -14.90
C ARG A 132 8.08 -7.28 -14.88
N PHE A 133 9.15 -6.83 -14.24
CA PHE A 133 9.39 -5.42 -13.94
C PHE A 133 10.63 -4.84 -14.63
N GLY A 134 11.46 -5.68 -15.26
CA GLY A 134 12.76 -5.29 -15.79
C GLY A 134 13.84 -5.24 -14.72
N GLU A 135 14.97 -4.61 -15.04
CA GLU A 135 16.01 -4.32 -14.04
C GLU A 135 15.59 -3.15 -13.15
N PRO A 136 15.84 -3.22 -11.83
CA PRO A 136 15.57 -2.11 -10.93
C PRO A 136 16.56 -0.96 -11.19
N ALA A 137 16.12 0.26 -10.91
CA ALA A 137 17.00 1.43 -10.97
C ALA A 137 18.04 1.41 -9.83
N GLU A 138 17.67 0.84 -8.69
CA GLU A 138 18.52 0.76 -7.51
C GLU A 138 18.16 -0.51 -6.70
N ARG A 139 19.17 -1.13 -6.07
CA ARG A 139 18.98 -2.22 -5.12
C ARG A 139 19.59 -1.84 -3.78
N ILE A 140 18.80 -1.94 -2.71
CA ILE A 140 19.24 -1.62 -1.34
C ILE A 140 19.15 -2.88 -0.50
N ALA A 141 20.24 -3.25 0.18
CA ALA A 141 20.24 -4.42 1.05
C ALA A 141 19.29 -4.24 2.25
N ALA A 142 18.58 -5.30 2.61
CA ALA A 142 17.75 -5.35 3.80
C ALA A 142 18.08 -6.60 4.61
N LYS A 143 17.61 -6.66 5.86
CA LYS A 143 17.78 -7.86 6.67
C LYS A 143 16.97 -9.02 6.06
N GLY A 144 17.66 -10.00 5.49
CA GLY A 144 17.06 -11.19 4.89
C GLY A 144 16.49 -10.98 3.48
N GLY A 145 17.03 -10.03 2.72
CA GLY A 145 16.62 -9.76 1.34
C GLY A 145 17.18 -8.45 0.79
N ALA A 146 16.52 -7.90 -0.22
CA ALA A 146 16.83 -6.58 -0.77
C ALA A 146 15.59 -5.87 -1.28
N HIS A 147 15.58 -4.54 -1.17
CA HIS A 147 14.67 -3.65 -1.87
C HIS A 147 15.13 -3.46 -3.31
N TRP A 148 14.19 -3.54 -4.25
CA TRP A 148 14.38 -3.33 -5.67
C TRP A 148 13.49 -2.17 -6.08
N LEU A 149 14.12 -1.04 -6.39
CA LEU A 149 13.44 0.23 -6.59
C LEU A 149 13.18 0.48 -8.07
N TYR A 150 11.92 0.79 -8.40
CA TYR A 150 11.46 1.15 -9.73
C TYR A 150 10.75 2.52 -9.68
N PRO A 151 11.50 3.64 -9.64
CA PRO A 151 10.93 4.97 -9.48
C PRO A 151 9.88 5.33 -10.54
N ALA A 152 10.12 4.96 -11.80
CA ALA A 152 9.20 5.20 -12.91
C ALA A 152 7.86 4.45 -12.79
N LEU A 153 7.84 3.35 -12.02
CA LEU A 153 6.63 2.57 -11.71
C LEU A 153 6.04 2.93 -10.34
N GLY A 154 6.68 3.85 -9.60
CA GLY A 154 6.31 4.16 -8.23
C GLY A 154 6.38 2.95 -7.29
N LEU A 155 7.28 2.00 -7.55
CA LEU A 155 7.30 0.67 -6.92
C LEU A 155 8.60 0.44 -6.12
N ASP A 156 8.45 0.06 -4.85
CA ASP A 156 9.46 -0.64 -4.06
C ASP A 156 9.07 -2.12 -3.93
N LEU A 157 9.94 -3.02 -4.37
CA LEU A 157 9.77 -4.46 -4.22
C LEU A 157 10.83 -4.98 -3.24
N LEU A 158 10.40 -5.36 -2.04
CA LEU A 158 11.22 -6.12 -1.10
C LEU A 158 11.18 -7.60 -1.48
N LEU A 159 12.30 -8.15 -1.92
CA LEU A 159 12.48 -9.58 -2.21
C LEU A 159 13.32 -10.22 -1.11
N GLY A 160 12.69 -11.10 -0.33
CA GLY A 160 13.35 -11.88 0.71
C GLY A 160 14.13 -13.06 0.15
N ASP A 161 15.18 -13.47 0.86
CA ASP A 161 16.04 -14.61 0.47
C ASP A 161 15.27 -15.94 0.44
N ASN A 162 14.15 -16.02 1.15
CA ASN A 162 13.24 -17.18 1.19
C ASN A 162 12.17 -17.18 0.07
N GLY A 163 12.18 -16.15 -0.80
CA GLY A 163 11.23 -15.92 -1.87
C GLY A 163 9.94 -15.20 -1.46
N GLN A 164 9.80 -14.76 -0.20
CA GLN A 164 8.72 -13.86 0.17
C GLN A 164 8.92 -12.51 -0.52
N ALA A 165 7.83 -11.92 -1.00
CA ALA A 165 7.86 -10.60 -1.62
C ALA A 165 6.84 -9.67 -0.96
N LEU A 166 7.15 -8.39 -0.97
CA LEU A 166 6.23 -7.30 -0.65
C LEU A 166 6.45 -6.21 -1.70
N LEU A 167 5.36 -5.78 -2.34
CA LEU A 167 5.38 -4.76 -3.38
C LEU A 167 4.59 -3.55 -2.87
N GLN A 168 5.23 -2.41 -2.75
CA GLN A 168 4.58 -1.17 -2.33
C GLN A 168 4.54 -0.18 -3.49
N TYR A 169 3.34 0.26 -3.83
CA TYR A 169 3.07 1.22 -4.90
C TYR A 169 2.64 2.57 -4.33
N VAL A 170 3.25 3.63 -4.81
CA VAL A 170 2.83 5.04 -4.67
C VAL A 170 2.89 5.71 -6.04
N THR A 171 2.44 6.96 -6.18
CA THR A 171 2.64 7.68 -7.46
C THR A 171 4.13 7.95 -7.68
N PRO A 172 4.65 7.94 -8.92
CA PRO A 172 6.06 8.25 -9.18
C PRO A 172 6.51 9.60 -8.59
N ALA A 173 5.62 10.60 -8.56
CA ALA A 173 5.88 11.89 -7.93
C ALA A 173 6.16 11.78 -6.41
N GLU A 174 5.55 10.82 -5.73
CA GLU A 174 5.73 10.58 -4.28
C GLU A 174 6.85 9.60 -3.96
N PHE A 175 7.38 8.88 -4.95
CA PHE A 175 8.31 7.76 -4.77
C PHE A 175 9.50 8.09 -3.87
N GLY A 176 10.19 9.20 -4.15
CA GLY A 176 11.39 9.60 -3.43
C GLY A 176 11.14 9.83 -1.93
N GLN A 177 10.04 10.50 -1.59
CA GLN A 177 9.71 10.83 -0.20
C GLN A 177 9.12 9.65 0.55
N ARG A 178 8.22 8.88 -0.08
CA ARG A 178 7.46 7.83 0.61
C ARG A 178 8.14 6.48 0.64
N LEU A 179 8.94 6.13 -0.37
CA LEU A 179 9.57 4.82 -0.49
C LEU A 179 11.09 4.88 -0.37
N GLN A 180 11.76 5.79 -1.09
CA GLN A 180 13.22 5.78 -1.13
C GLN A 180 13.87 6.36 0.14
N LYS A 181 13.40 7.53 0.61
CA LYS A 181 13.97 8.22 1.77
C LYS A 181 13.94 7.38 3.06
N PRO A 182 12.84 6.69 3.42
CA PRO A 182 12.80 5.87 4.65
C PRO A 182 13.86 4.76 4.67
N LEU A 183 14.18 4.16 3.52
CA LEU A 183 15.16 3.07 3.41
C LEU A 183 16.60 3.53 3.66
N ARG A 184 16.87 4.82 3.52
CA ARG A 184 18.22 5.41 3.68
C ARG A 184 18.48 5.97 5.07
N THR A 185 17.48 5.98 5.95
CA THR A 185 17.57 6.64 7.26
C THR A 185 18.02 5.66 8.36
N HIS A 186 18.87 4.69 8.01
CA HIS A 186 19.37 3.63 8.91
C HIS A 186 20.88 3.67 9.07
#